data_AF-A0A2K6SJZ8-F1
#
_entry.id   AF-A0A2K6SJZ8-F1
#
_cell.length_a   1.000
_cell.length_b   1.000
_cell.length_c   1.000
_cell.angle_alpha   90.00
_cell.angle_beta   90.00
_cell.angle_gamma   90.00
#
_symmetry.space_group_name_H-M   'P 1'
#
loop_
_entity.id
_entity.type
_entity.pdbx_description
1 polymer ?
#
loop_
_entity_poly.entity_id
_entity_poly.type
_entity_poly.pdbx_seq_one_letter_code
_entity_poly.pdbx_strand_id
1 'polypeptide(L)'
;EPGDEERPGLQVDCVVCGDKSSGKHYGVFTCEGCKSFFKRSIRRNLSYTCRSNRDCQIDQHHRNQCQYCRLKKCFRVGMRKERAFQEQVDKLGRLQVDSAEYGCLKAIALFTPDACGLSDPAHVESLQEKAQVALTEYVRAQYPSQPQRFGRLLLRLPALRAVPASLISQLFFMRLVGKTPIETLIRDMLLSGSTFNWPYGSGQ
;
A
#
# COMPACT_ATOMS: atom_id res chain seq x y z
N GLU A 1 -14.02 2.23 -46.46
CA GLU A 1 -12.96 2.23 -45.44
C GLU A 1 -13.17 1.12 -44.38
N PRO A 2 -12.65 -0.10 -44.60
CA PRO A 2 -12.43 -1.05 -43.51
C PRO A 2 -11.00 -0.87 -42.98
N GLY A 3 -10.81 -0.60 -41.70
CA GLY A 3 -9.44 -0.40 -41.19
C GLY A 3 -9.35 0.01 -39.73
N ASP A 4 -9.74 -0.89 -38.83
CA ASP A 4 -9.17 -0.95 -37.48
C ASP A 4 -8.58 -2.35 -37.30
N GLU A 5 -7.46 -2.63 -37.99
CA GLU A 5 -6.61 -3.77 -37.64
C GLU A 5 -5.96 -3.46 -36.27
N GLU A 6 -6.46 -4.14 -35.23
CA GLU A 6 -5.78 -4.26 -33.94
C GLU A 6 -4.33 -4.70 -34.17
N ARG A 7 -3.37 -3.80 -33.91
CA ARG A 7 -1.95 -4.17 -33.80
C ARG A 7 -1.84 -5.31 -32.77
N PRO A 8 -1.25 -6.46 -33.08
CA PRO A 8 -1.17 -7.57 -32.13
C PRO A 8 -0.35 -7.12 -30.93
N GLY A 9 -1.02 -6.96 -29.79
CA GLY A 9 -0.37 -6.62 -28.53
C GLY A 9 0.69 -7.67 -28.24
N LEU A 10 1.95 -7.24 -28.13
CA LEU A 10 3.10 -8.10 -27.86
C LEU A 10 2.75 -9.03 -26.69
N GLN A 11 2.54 -10.32 -26.97
CA GLN A 11 2.14 -11.29 -25.98
C GLN A 11 3.35 -11.57 -25.09
N VAL A 12 3.38 -10.95 -23.91
CA VAL A 12 4.48 -11.12 -22.94
C VAL A 12 4.14 -12.29 -22.01
N ASP A 13 5.11 -13.16 -21.77
CA ASP A 13 4.96 -14.29 -20.85
C ASP A 13 5.25 -13.89 -19.40
N CYS A 14 4.65 -14.63 -18.47
CA CYS A 14 4.89 -14.49 -17.05
C CYS A 14 6.33 -14.89 -16.73
N VAL A 15 7.14 -13.92 -16.28
CA VAL A 15 8.56 -14.17 -15.96
C VAL A 15 8.77 -15.17 -14.80
N VAL A 16 7.71 -15.50 -14.04
CA VAL A 16 7.76 -16.49 -12.96
C VAL A 16 7.53 -17.92 -13.46
N CYS A 17 6.54 -18.15 -14.34
CA CYS A 17 6.10 -19.51 -14.67
C CYS A 17 5.84 -19.77 -16.17
N GLY A 18 6.11 -18.81 -17.06
CA GLY A 18 5.92 -18.96 -18.51
C GLY A 18 4.47 -18.82 -19.02
N ASP A 19 3.47 -18.92 -18.15
CA ASP A 19 2.05 -18.71 -18.49
C ASP A 19 1.75 -17.29 -19.04
N LYS A 20 0.64 -17.10 -19.77
CA LYS A 20 0.27 -15.83 -20.40
C LYS A 20 0.18 -14.69 -19.36
N SER A 21 0.90 -13.59 -19.59
CA SER A 21 0.82 -12.43 -18.69
C SER A 21 -0.48 -11.65 -18.91
N SER A 22 -1.02 -11.10 -17.82
CA SER A 22 -2.11 -10.12 -17.83
C SER A 22 -1.61 -8.68 -17.67
N GLY A 23 -0.29 -8.46 -17.72
CA GLY A 23 0.35 -7.17 -17.53
C GLY A 23 1.35 -7.14 -16.36
N LYS A 24 1.80 -5.94 -16.00
CA LYS A 24 2.76 -5.73 -14.92
C LYS A 24 2.09 -5.78 -13.55
N HIS A 25 2.56 -6.69 -12.69
CA HIS A 25 2.15 -6.79 -11.30
C HIS A 25 3.39 -6.76 -10.40
N TYR A 26 3.39 -5.93 -9.36
CA TYR A 26 4.52 -5.79 -8.43
C TYR A 26 5.86 -5.44 -9.11
N GLY A 27 5.81 -4.79 -10.27
CA GLY A 27 6.98 -4.31 -11.02
C GLY A 27 7.35 -5.12 -12.27
N VAL A 28 6.78 -6.32 -12.47
CA VAL A 28 7.16 -7.22 -13.59
C VAL A 28 5.94 -7.89 -14.24
N PHE A 29 6.10 -8.34 -15.49
CA PHE A 29 5.04 -9.02 -16.24
C PHE A 29 4.76 -10.41 -15.64
N THR A 30 3.55 -10.62 -15.13
CA THR A 30 3.14 -11.91 -14.56
C THR A 30 1.72 -12.28 -14.96
N CYS A 31 1.37 -13.55 -14.80
CA CYS A 31 -0.01 -14.02 -14.91
C CYS A 31 -0.79 -13.74 -13.61
N GLU A 32 -2.12 -13.81 -13.66
CA GLU A 32 -2.99 -13.61 -12.49
C GLU A 32 -2.72 -14.61 -11.36
N GLY A 33 -2.27 -15.83 -11.69
CA GLY A 33 -1.91 -16.85 -10.71
C GLY A 33 -0.70 -16.46 -9.86
N CYS A 34 0.38 -15.98 -10.49
CA CYS A 34 1.61 -15.56 -9.79
C CYS A 34 1.43 -14.22 -9.06
N LYS A 35 0.67 -13.28 -9.64
CA LYS A 35 0.22 -12.05 -8.96
C LYS A 35 -0.52 -12.36 -7.65
N SER A 36 -1.55 -13.21 -7.74
CA SER A 36 -2.39 -13.53 -6.58
C SER A 36 -1.64 -14.33 -5.53
N PHE A 37 -0.77 -15.26 -5.96
CA PHE A 37 0.13 -15.98 -5.07
C PHE A 37 1.03 -15.02 -4.30
N PHE A 38 1.77 -14.15 -4.99
CA PHE A 38 2.68 -13.18 -4.37
C PHE A 38 1.94 -12.26 -3.40
N LYS A 39 0.78 -11.71 -3.81
CA LYS A 39 -0.10 -10.88 -2.97
C LYS A 39 -0.46 -11.56 -1.65
N ARG A 40 -0.86 -12.84 -1.68
CA ARG A 40 -1.22 -13.59 -0.47
C ARG A 40 -0.01 -13.86 0.41
N SER A 41 1.11 -14.23 -0.19
CA SER A 41 2.35 -14.53 0.54
C SER A 41 2.87 -13.32 1.30
N ILE A 42 2.92 -12.13 0.67
CA ILE A 42 3.42 -10.92 1.33
C ILE A 42 2.43 -10.34 2.34
N ARG A 43 1.11 -10.40 2.08
CA ARG A 43 0.10 -9.84 3.00
C ARG A 43 0.00 -10.60 4.32
N ARG A 44 0.17 -11.92 4.27
CA ARG A 44 0.11 -12.79 5.45
C ARG A 44 1.49 -13.09 6.02
N ASN A 45 2.54 -12.45 5.51
CA ASN A 45 3.93 -12.70 5.87
C ASN A 45 4.28 -14.20 5.93
N LEU A 46 3.85 -14.96 4.92
CA LEU A 46 3.97 -16.42 4.94
C LEU A 46 5.41 -16.86 4.74
N SER A 47 5.86 -17.75 5.61
CA SER A 47 7.09 -18.53 5.42
C SER A 47 6.72 -19.90 4.86
N TYR A 48 7.35 -20.29 3.76
CA TYR A 48 7.18 -21.61 3.16
C TYR A 48 8.44 -22.44 3.37
N THR A 49 8.30 -23.77 3.36
CA THR A 49 9.44 -24.70 3.43
C THR A 49 9.49 -25.53 2.16
N CYS A 50 10.66 -25.60 1.52
CA CYS A 50 10.90 -26.55 0.43
C CYS A 50 11.18 -27.94 0.99
N ARG A 51 10.62 -28.98 0.38
CA ARG A 51 10.86 -30.40 0.74
C ARG A 51 11.98 -31.04 -0.09
N SER A 52 12.64 -30.27 -0.94
CA SER A 52 13.70 -30.71 -1.86
C SER A 52 14.94 -29.81 -1.69
N ASN A 53 15.72 -29.59 -2.75
CA ASN A 53 16.97 -28.82 -2.73
C ASN A 53 16.81 -27.28 -2.83
N ARG A 54 15.61 -26.72 -2.60
CA ARG A 54 15.33 -25.27 -2.73
C ARG A 54 15.58 -24.68 -4.13
N ASP A 55 15.56 -25.52 -5.16
CA ASP A 55 15.72 -25.14 -6.58
C ASP A 55 14.71 -25.83 -7.51
N CYS A 56 13.49 -26.08 -7.03
CA CYS A 56 12.42 -26.66 -7.84
C CYS A 56 12.11 -25.77 -9.05
N GLN A 57 11.97 -26.39 -10.23
CA GLN A 57 11.54 -25.70 -11.44
C GLN A 57 10.11 -25.18 -11.30
N ILE A 58 9.87 -23.98 -11.84
CA ILE A 58 8.58 -23.29 -11.77
C ILE A 58 8.12 -22.96 -13.18
N ASP A 59 7.16 -23.75 -13.65
CA ASP A 59 6.48 -23.63 -14.95
C ASP A 59 4.95 -23.51 -14.76
N GLN A 60 4.19 -23.42 -15.85
CA GLN A 60 2.74 -23.22 -15.82
C GLN A 60 2.00 -24.35 -15.09
N HIS A 61 2.44 -25.59 -15.25
CA HIS A 61 1.76 -26.79 -14.77
C HIS A 61 2.18 -27.14 -13.32
N HIS A 62 3.45 -26.93 -12.97
CA HIS A 62 4.04 -27.40 -11.72
C HIS A 62 4.31 -26.27 -10.71
N ARG A 63 3.99 -25.01 -11.03
CA ARG A 63 4.15 -23.86 -10.09
C ARG A 63 3.51 -24.03 -8.72
N ASN A 64 2.54 -24.94 -8.55
CA ASN A 64 1.89 -25.18 -7.27
C ASN A 64 2.57 -26.27 -6.41
N GLN A 65 3.53 -27.03 -6.94
CA GLN A 65 4.20 -28.12 -6.21
C GLN A 65 5.14 -27.63 -5.11
N CYS A 66 5.77 -26.46 -5.27
CA CYS A 66 6.64 -25.87 -4.26
C CYS A 66 6.43 -24.36 -4.11
N GLN A 67 5.68 -23.98 -3.08
CA GLN A 67 5.40 -22.57 -2.75
C GLN A 67 6.68 -21.80 -2.37
N TYR A 68 7.63 -22.45 -1.69
CA TYR A 68 8.91 -21.85 -1.35
C TYR A 68 9.68 -21.40 -2.60
N CYS A 69 9.91 -22.33 -3.54
CA CYS A 69 10.67 -22.03 -4.77
C CYS A 69 9.91 -21.05 -5.66
N ARG A 70 8.57 -21.11 -5.69
CA ARG A 70 7.74 -20.11 -6.39
C ARG A 70 7.92 -18.72 -5.81
N LEU A 71 7.81 -18.55 -4.48
CA LEU A 71 7.97 -17.24 -3.83
C LEU A 71 9.41 -16.72 -3.97
N LYS A 72 10.40 -17.60 -3.80
CA LYS A 72 11.81 -17.29 -4.05
C LYS A 72 12.01 -16.79 -5.49
N LYS A 73 11.42 -17.46 -6.49
CA LYS A 73 11.49 -17.03 -7.90
C LYS A 73 10.80 -15.69 -8.12
N CYS A 74 9.63 -15.44 -7.52
CA CYS A 74 8.95 -14.13 -7.58
C CYS A 74 9.87 -12.98 -7.16
N PHE A 75 10.57 -13.10 -6.02
CA PHE A 75 11.53 -12.09 -5.60
C PHE A 75 12.75 -12.01 -6.52
N ARG A 76 13.29 -13.17 -6.95
CA ARG A 76 14.46 -13.25 -7.85
C ARG A 76 14.23 -12.53 -9.18
N VAL A 77 13.03 -12.64 -9.74
CA VAL A 77 12.65 -11.95 -10.99
C VAL A 77 12.25 -10.48 -10.78
N GLY A 78 12.30 -9.98 -9.54
CA GLY A 78 12.12 -8.56 -9.24
C GLY A 78 10.71 -8.15 -8.79
N MET A 79 9.83 -9.08 -8.39
CA MET A 79 8.57 -8.70 -7.74
C MET A 79 8.88 -8.06 -6.38
N ARG A 80 8.36 -6.84 -6.16
CA ARG A 80 8.64 -6.02 -4.98
C ARG A 80 7.37 -5.75 -4.18
N LYS A 81 7.41 -6.00 -2.87
CA LYS A 81 6.27 -5.73 -1.97
C LYS A 81 5.96 -4.22 -1.88
N GLU A 82 6.99 -3.38 -2.02
CA GLU A 82 6.93 -1.92 -2.00
C GLU A 82 6.02 -1.37 -3.10
N ARG A 83 5.94 -2.06 -4.25
CA ARG A 83 5.09 -1.67 -5.38
C ARG A 83 3.59 -1.73 -5.04
N ALA A 84 3.20 -2.55 -4.06
CA ALA A 84 1.83 -2.61 -3.58
C ALA A 84 1.39 -1.29 -2.94
N PHE A 85 2.31 -0.67 -2.19
CA PHE A 85 2.10 0.62 -1.55
C PHE A 85 2.13 1.75 -2.57
N GLN A 86 3.11 1.74 -3.48
CA GLN A 86 3.20 2.75 -4.55
C GLN A 86 1.90 2.80 -5.37
N GLU A 87 1.30 1.65 -5.69
CA GLU A 87 0.02 1.61 -6.41
C GLU A 87 -1.10 2.34 -5.64
N GLN A 88 -1.12 2.28 -4.30
CA GLN A 88 -2.10 3.03 -3.51
C GLN A 88 -1.80 4.53 -3.50
N VAL A 89 -0.53 4.91 -3.45
CA VAL A 89 -0.08 6.31 -3.55
C VAL A 89 -0.46 6.88 -4.91
N ASP A 90 -0.22 6.16 -6.01
CA ASP A 90 -0.58 6.60 -7.35
C ASP A 90 -2.10 6.76 -7.50
N LYS A 91 -2.89 5.84 -6.92
CA LYS A 91 -4.36 5.94 -6.88
C LYS A 91 -4.86 7.14 -6.11
N LEU A 92 -4.20 7.50 -5.00
CA LEU A 92 -4.50 8.71 -4.24
C LEU A 92 -4.12 9.96 -5.06
N GLY A 93 -2.94 9.97 -5.68
CA GLY A 93 -2.47 11.07 -6.53
C GLY A 93 -3.40 11.37 -7.71
N ARG A 94 -3.99 10.34 -8.33
CA ARG A 94 -4.98 10.50 -9.41
C ARG A 94 -6.27 11.20 -8.97
N LEU A 95 -6.57 11.27 -7.67
CA LEU A 95 -7.74 12.01 -7.17
C LEU A 95 -7.50 13.52 -7.14
N GLN A 96 -6.23 13.96 -7.27
CA GLN A 96 -5.83 15.37 -7.10
C GLN A 96 -6.38 15.90 -5.79
N VAL A 97 -5.95 15.29 -4.69
CA VAL A 97 -6.38 15.65 -3.33
C VAL A 97 -5.75 16.97 -2.96
N ASP A 98 -6.56 17.95 -2.57
CA ASP A 98 -6.07 19.25 -2.13
C ASP A 98 -5.60 19.23 -0.66
N SER A 99 -5.09 20.36 -0.17
CA SER A 99 -4.57 20.47 1.20
C SER A 99 -5.65 20.28 2.29
N ALA A 100 -6.87 20.75 2.07
CA ALA A 100 -7.95 20.65 3.05
C ALA A 100 -8.48 19.22 3.14
N GLU A 101 -8.72 18.58 2.00
CA GLU A 101 -9.10 17.17 1.93
C GLU A 101 -8.02 16.27 2.52
N TYR A 102 -6.74 16.55 2.22
CA TYR A 102 -5.63 15.82 2.79
C TYR A 102 -5.56 15.97 4.31
N GLY A 103 -5.83 17.17 4.83
CA GLY A 103 -5.96 17.44 6.26
C GLY A 103 -7.07 16.61 6.91
N CYS A 104 -8.27 16.62 6.34
CA CYS A 104 -9.39 15.81 6.82
C CYS A 104 -9.10 14.31 6.74
N LEU A 105 -8.52 13.82 5.64
CA LEU A 105 -8.14 12.42 5.50
C LEU A 105 -7.11 11.99 6.56
N LYS A 106 -6.16 12.86 6.89
CA LYS A 106 -5.23 12.64 8.00
C LYS A 106 -5.95 12.57 9.35
N ALA A 107 -6.88 13.49 9.62
CA ALA A 107 -7.66 13.48 10.86
C ALA A 107 -8.50 12.19 10.98
N ILE A 108 -9.19 11.79 9.92
CA ILE A 108 -9.96 10.53 9.86
C ILE A 108 -9.06 9.30 10.01
N ALA A 109 -7.84 9.34 9.46
CA ALA A 109 -6.85 8.28 9.63
C ALA A 109 -6.34 8.19 11.08
N LEU A 110 -6.12 9.34 11.71
CA LEU A 110 -5.58 9.50 13.05
C LEU A 110 -6.58 9.06 14.13
N PHE A 111 -7.81 9.56 14.08
CA PHE A 111 -8.86 9.22 15.04
C PHE A 111 -9.43 7.84 14.75
N THR A 112 -8.78 6.78 15.23
CA THR A 112 -9.23 5.39 15.04
C THR A 112 -9.78 4.86 16.37
N PRO A 113 -11.11 4.72 16.53
CA PRO A 113 -11.72 4.33 17.81
C PRO A 113 -11.39 2.89 18.23
N ASP A 114 -11.02 2.03 17.29
CA ASP A 114 -10.60 0.64 17.55
C ASP A 114 -9.13 0.50 17.96
N ALA A 115 -8.41 1.61 18.16
CA ALA A 115 -7.02 1.57 18.56
C ALA A 115 -6.87 1.01 19.98
N CYS A 116 -5.93 0.08 20.17
CA CYS A 116 -5.67 -0.49 21.48
C CYS A 116 -5.12 0.56 22.46
N GLY A 117 -5.61 0.55 23.70
CA GLY A 117 -5.10 1.42 24.78
C GLY A 117 -5.79 2.79 24.87
N LEU A 118 -6.90 3.01 24.16
CA LEU A 118 -7.70 4.22 24.32
C LEU A 118 -8.47 4.21 25.64
N SER A 119 -8.42 5.34 26.37
CA SER A 119 -9.20 5.54 27.59
C SER A 119 -10.67 5.88 27.32
N ASP A 120 -10.94 6.59 26.21
CA ASP A 120 -12.29 6.98 25.80
C ASP A 120 -12.47 6.78 24.28
N PRO A 121 -12.79 5.55 23.84
CA PRO A 121 -13.04 5.26 22.42
C PRO A 121 -14.20 6.07 21.82
N ALA A 122 -15.24 6.37 22.60
CA ALA A 122 -16.42 7.09 22.14
C ALA A 122 -16.09 8.56 21.80
N HIS A 123 -15.23 9.19 22.60
CA HIS A 123 -14.74 10.53 22.26
C HIS A 123 -13.91 10.53 20.97
N VAL A 124 -13.05 9.53 20.78
CA VAL A 124 -12.25 9.37 19.55
C VAL A 124 -13.16 9.16 18.33
N GLU A 125 -14.22 8.35 18.47
CA GLU A 125 -15.23 8.16 17.43
C GLU A 125 -15.91 9.49 17.08
N SER A 126 -16.34 10.27 18.07
CA SER A 126 -16.94 11.60 17.84
C SER A 126 -16.00 12.56 17.10
N LEU A 127 -14.69 12.53 17.41
CA LEU A 127 -13.70 13.32 16.68
C LEU A 127 -13.54 12.84 15.23
N GLN A 128 -13.57 11.54 14.99
CA GLN A 128 -13.54 10.98 13.63
C GLN A 128 -14.77 11.41 12.83
N GLU A 129 -15.97 11.34 13.41
CA GLU A 129 -17.22 11.76 12.78
C GLU A 129 -17.19 13.24 12.40
N LYS A 130 -16.73 14.12 13.31
CA LYS A 130 -16.56 15.55 13.03
C LYS A 130 -15.64 15.80 11.84
N ALA A 131 -14.54 15.05 11.73
CA ALA A 131 -13.64 15.15 10.58
C ALA A 131 -14.28 14.68 9.27
N GLN A 132 -15.16 13.67 9.31
CA GLN A 132 -15.93 13.22 8.14
C GLN A 132 -17.00 14.23 7.72
N VAL A 133 -17.69 14.86 8.67
CA VAL A 133 -18.66 15.94 8.40
C VAL A 133 -17.96 17.11 7.74
N ALA A 134 -16.84 17.58 8.31
CA ALA A 134 -16.05 18.67 7.74
C ALA A 134 -15.60 18.36 6.30
N LEU A 135 -15.13 17.14 6.02
CA LEU A 135 -14.78 16.72 4.67
C LEU A 135 -15.99 16.72 3.73
N THR A 136 -17.14 16.23 4.21
CA THR A 136 -18.38 16.17 3.42
C THR A 136 -18.82 17.57 3.01
N GLU A 137 -18.87 18.51 3.96
CA GLU A 137 -19.25 19.90 3.73
C GLU A 137 -18.28 20.59 2.78
N TYR A 138 -16.97 20.42 3.00
CA TYR A 138 -15.94 20.97 2.13
C TYR A 138 -16.08 20.48 0.69
N VAL A 139 -16.24 19.16 0.49
CA VAL A 139 -16.39 18.58 -0.85
C VAL A 139 -17.65 19.07 -1.54
N ARG A 140 -18.77 19.18 -0.81
CA ARG A 140 -20.04 19.69 -1.37
C ARG A 140 -19.92 21.16 -1.80
N ALA A 141 -19.19 21.98 -1.05
CA ALA A 141 -18.98 23.38 -1.36
C ALA A 141 -17.99 23.59 -2.52
N GLN A 142 -16.84 22.91 -2.50
CA GLN A 142 -15.75 23.14 -3.46
C GLN A 142 -15.88 22.34 -4.75
N TYR A 143 -16.54 21.18 -4.70
CA TYR A 143 -16.65 20.27 -5.84
C TYR A 143 -18.12 19.86 -6.11
N PRO A 144 -19.04 20.82 -6.32
CA PRO A 144 -20.46 20.53 -6.51
C PRO A 144 -20.77 19.64 -7.72
N SER A 145 -19.89 19.64 -8.73
CA SER A 145 -19.98 18.78 -9.92
C SER A 145 -19.49 17.33 -9.69
N GLN A 146 -18.93 17.02 -8.53
CA GLN A 146 -18.37 15.70 -8.21
C GLN A 146 -19.01 15.10 -6.93
N PRO A 147 -20.31 14.76 -6.93
CA PRO A 147 -21.01 14.24 -5.75
C PRO A 147 -20.39 12.96 -5.17
N GLN A 148 -19.70 12.16 -6.00
CA GLN A 148 -19.00 10.94 -5.62
C GLN A 148 -17.62 11.17 -4.99
N ARG A 149 -17.10 12.40 -4.96
CA ARG A 149 -15.72 12.69 -4.53
C ARG A 149 -15.47 12.29 -3.07
N PHE A 150 -16.41 12.61 -2.17
CA PHE A 150 -16.35 12.20 -0.77
C PHE A 150 -16.13 10.68 -0.62
N GLY A 151 -16.97 9.88 -1.28
CA GLY A 151 -16.84 8.42 -1.28
C GLY A 151 -15.51 7.93 -1.88
N ARG A 152 -15.06 8.53 -2.99
CA ARG A 152 -13.78 8.17 -3.63
C ARG A 152 -12.58 8.41 -2.72
N LEU A 153 -12.58 9.52 -1.96
CA LEU A 153 -11.56 9.86 -0.98
C LEU A 153 -11.55 8.86 0.17
N LEU A 154 -12.70 8.59 0.80
CA LEU A 154 -12.81 7.62 1.90
C LEU A 154 -12.38 6.21 1.49
N LEU A 155 -12.74 5.77 0.27
CA LEU A 155 -12.34 4.46 -0.25
C LEU A 155 -10.83 4.28 -0.45
N ARG A 156 -10.01 5.34 -0.32
CA ARG A 156 -8.55 5.20 -0.29
C ARG A 156 -8.03 4.75 1.07
N LEU A 157 -8.71 5.11 2.16
CA LEU A 157 -8.24 4.89 3.52
C LEU A 157 -8.05 3.39 3.87
N PRO A 158 -8.97 2.46 3.53
CA PRO A 158 -8.77 1.04 3.84
C PRO A 158 -7.52 0.47 3.17
N ALA A 159 -7.24 0.89 1.92
CA ALA A 159 -6.09 0.40 1.18
C ALA A 159 -4.76 0.95 1.75
N LEU A 160 -4.76 2.18 2.27
CA LEU A 160 -3.61 2.77 2.95
C LEU A 160 -3.38 2.13 4.33
N ARG A 161 -4.45 1.84 5.09
CA ARG A 161 -4.37 1.13 6.38
C ARG A 161 -3.87 -0.31 6.25
N ALA A 162 -4.11 -0.95 5.10
CA ALA A 162 -3.64 -2.31 4.83
C ALA A 162 -2.12 -2.42 4.58
N VAL A 163 -1.39 -1.31 4.59
CA VAL A 163 0.06 -1.27 4.39
C VAL A 163 0.76 -1.73 5.68
N PRO A 164 1.59 -2.80 5.65
CA PRO A 164 2.26 -3.28 6.85
C PRO A 164 3.20 -2.23 7.44
N ALA A 165 3.18 -2.07 8.77
CA ALA A 165 4.09 -1.17 9.48
C ALA A 165 5.58 -1.44 9.17
N SER A 166 5.95 -2.71 9.00
CA SER A 166 7.30 -3.11 8.59
C SER A 166 7.71 -2.55 7.23
N LEU A 167 6.76 -2.40 6.30
CA LEU A 167 7.00 -1.79 5.00
C LEU A 167 7.14 -0.28 5.11
N ILE A 168 6.30 0.38 5.93
CA ILE A 168 6.39 1.82 6.20
C ILE A 168 7.75 2.14 6.83
N SER A 169 8.17 1.36 7.83
CA SER A 169 9.48 1.50 8.47
C SER A 169 10.64 1.36 7.49
N GLN A 170 10.61 0.32 6.64
CA GLN A 170 11.64 0.10 5.62
C GLN A 170 11.71 1.25 4.59
N LEU A 171 10.57 1.84 4.22
CA LEU A 171 10.49 2.88 3.18
C LEU A 171 10.86 4.28 3.71
N PHE A 172 10.39 4.63 4.90
CA PHE A 172 10.44 6.02 5.39
C PHE A 172 11.37 6.22 6.59
N PHE A 173 11.42 5.27 7.53
CA PHE A 173 12.09 5.46 8.81
C PHE A 173 13.52 4.90 8.83
N MET A 174 13.80 3.79 8.15
CA MET A 174 15.16 3.21 8.12
C MET A 174 16.21 4.17 7.56
N ARG A 175 15.85 5.00 6.56
CA ARG A 175 16.77 5.99 5.99
C ARG A 175 16.97 7.22 6.87
N LEU A 176 16.02 7.51 7.75
CA LEU A 176 15.98 8.75 8.52
C LEU A 176 16.44 8.57 9.97
N VAL A 177 16.06 7.43 10.58
CA VAL A 177 16.28 7.11 12.00
C VAL A 177 17.21 5.91 12.18
N GLY A 178 17.63 5.27 11.09
CA GLY A 178 18.42 4.04 11.17
C GLY A 178 17.60 2.90 11.77
N LYS A 179 18.21 2.09 12.65
CA LYS A 179 17.58 0.87 13.22
C LYS A 179 16.64 1.13 14.41
N THR A 180 16.54 2.36 14.89
CA THR A 180 15.70 2.69 16.05
C THR A 180 14.22 2.64 15.66
N PRO A 181 13.39 1.83 16.34
CA PRO A 181 11.95 1.78 16.08
C PRO A 181 11.30 3.15 16.28
N ILE A 182 10.36 3.51 15.41
CA ILE A 182 9.67 4.81 15.47
C ILE A 182 8.85 4.94 16.76
N GLU A 183 8.39 3.83 17.30
CA GLU A 183 7.66 3.74 18.57
C GLU A 183 8.54 4.19 19.75
N THR A 184 9.83 3.86 19.71
CA THR A 184 10.81 4.33 20.70
C THR A 184 10.99 5.83 20.59
N LEU A 185 11.16 6.36 19.37
CA LEU A 185 11.28 7.80 19.18
C LEU A 185 10.04 8.56 19.63
N ILE A 186 8.84 8.11 19.25
CA ILE A 186 7.59 8.78 19.62
C ILE A 186 7.44 8.75 21.13
N ARG A 187 7.75 7.61 21.78
CA ARG A 187 7.77 7.51 23.24
C ARG A 187 8.75 8.51 23.84
N ASP A 188 9.98 8.56 23.34
CA ASP A 188 11.00 9.48 23.84
C ASP A 188 10.61 10.94 23.61
N MET A 189 9.99 11.28 22.47
CA MET A 189 9.45 12.62 22.19
C MET A 189 8.33 13.00 23.18
N LEU A 190 7.43 12.08 23.48
CA LEU A 190 6.33 12.31 24.42
C LEU A 190 6.84 12.43 25.87
N LEU A 191 7.87 11.67 26.24
CA LEU A 191 8.43 11.67 27.59
C LEU A 191 9.47 12.77 27.83
N SER A 192 10.19 13.21 26.80
CA SER A 192 11.25 14.23 26.91
C SER A 192 10.73 15.66 26.96
N GLY A 193 9.44 15.90 26.71
CA GLY A 193 8.83 17.24 26.72
C GLY A 193 9.46 18.25 25.74
N SER A 194 10.36 17.79 24.87
CA SER A 194 11.20 18.62 24.00
C SER A 194 10.65 18.59 22.58
N THR A 195 10.49 19.75 21.95
CA THR A 195 10.13 19.86 20.53
C THR A 195 11.24 19.24 19.67
N PHE A 196 11.01 18.06 19.12
CA PHE A 196 11.93 17.44 18.17
C PHE A 196 11.94 18.25 16.86
N ASN A 197 13.06 18.91 16.56
CA ASN A 197 13.23 19.57 15.27
C ASN A 197 13.44 18.51 14.18
N TRP A 198 12.35 18.19 13.49
CA TRP A 198 12.36 17.35 12.30
C TRP A 198 13.17 18.05 11.19
N PRO A 199 14.06 17.35 10.47
CA PRO A 199 14.95 17.96 9.46
C PRO A 199 14.22 18.45 8.19
N TYR A 200 12.90 18.61 8.24
CA TYR A 200 12.07 19.14 7.15
C TYR A 200 11.47 20.51 7.52
N GLY A 201 12.15 21.26 8.40
CA GLY A 201 12.05 22.71 8.35
C GLY A 201 12.59 23.15 6.99
N SER A 202 11.73 23.81 6.22
CA SER A 202 12.07 24.51 4.98
C SER A 202 13.47 25.12 5.02
N GLY A 203 14.28 24.84 4.01
CA GLY A 203 15.48 25.63 3.76
C GLY A 203 15.11 27.11 3.68
N GLN A 204 15.78 27.90 4.51
CA GLN A 204 16.38 29.15 4.06
C GLN A 204 17.82 28.85 3.68
#